data_AF-A0A937N676-F1
#
_entry.id   AF-A0A937N676-F1
#
_cell.length_a   1.000
_cell.length_b   1.000
_cell.length_c   1.000
_cell.angle_alpha   90.00
_cell.angle_beta   90.00
_cell.angle_gamma   90.00
#
_symmetry.space_group_name_H-M   'P 1'
#
loop_
_entity.id
_entity.type
_entity.pdbx_description
1 polymer ?
#
loop_
_entity_poly.entity_id
_entity_poly.type
_entity_poly.pdbx_seq_one_letter_code
_entity_poly.pdbx_strand_id
1 'polypeptide(L)'
;MNQTIVTTPTRWFVRGFLVGILITASLTAISYFFRSDRGGNLVGTTPNNREALGFPVELWESGNTYGGYFVDYLALLIDAAFAAVVGAACGLFTLRHRVRLTRMVEELEQATARPVQRSLQFSMRGLLLATGLAALVAAGVRYALEGRAEVLGMIYLLGPWLLVLIAFLPLGLSWQQRVYILIPMALLLMAAAAVIGMSLRPKIEFDKVLLGIFICWTPQSVLAAIGLTAFLIFRRAASERSETEA
;
A
#
# COMPACT_ATOMS: atom_id res chain seq x y z
N MET A 1 -25.07 -8.25 -12.56
CA MET A 1 -24.52 -7.41 -13.64
C MET A 1 -23.01 -7.64 -13.70
N ASN A 2 -22.53 -8.35 -14.73
CA ASN A 2 -21.09 -8.49 -14.96
C ASN A 2 -20.55 -7.11 -15.38
N GLN A 3 -19.94 -6.39 -14.44
CA GLN A 3 -19.16 -5.21 -14.79
C GLN A 3 -17.84 -5.71 -15.36
N THR A 4 -17.80 -5.95 -16.67
CA THR A 4 -16.57 -6.20 -17.40
C THR A 4 -15.62 -5.02 -17.16
N ILE A 5 -14.37 -5.31 -16.80
CA ILE A 5 -13.34 -4.29 -16.71
C ILE A 5 -13.26 -3.58 -18.06
N VAL A 6 -13.70 -2.32 -18.13
CA VAL A 6 -13.64 -1.55 -19.39
C VAL A 6 -12.17 -1.32 -19.78
N THR A 7 -11.78 -1.84 -20.94
CA THR A 7 -10.39 -1.91 -21.47
C THR A 7 -10.12 -0.87 -22.57
N THR A 8 -10.60 0.37 -22.40
CA THR A 8 -10.33 1.43 -23.38
C THR A 8 -8.85 1.82 -23.40
N PRO A 9 -8.33 2.32 -24.54
CA PRO A 9 -6.94 2.80 -24.65
C PRO A 9 -6.61 3.82 -23.55
N THR A 10 -7.48 4.80 -23.33
CA THR A 10 -7.30 5.82 -22.29
C THR A 10 -7.15 5.21 -20.90
N ARG A 11 -7.94 4.18 -20.56
CA ARG A 11 -7.82 3.49 -19.26
C ARG A 11 -6.51 2.73 -19.14
N TRP A 12 -6.03 2.11 -20.23
CA TRP A 12 -4.72 1.44 -20.23
C TRP A 12 -3.55 2.40 -20.05
N PHE A 13 -3.61 3.58 -20.69
CA PHE A 13 -2.65 4.65 -20.48
C PHE A 13 -2.67 5.10 -19.01
N VAL A 14 -3.85 5.46 -18.48
CA VAL A 14 -3.99 5.94 -17.10
C VAL A 14 -3.49 4.91 -16.08
N ARG A 15 -3.75 3.61 -16.30
CA ARG A 15 -3.21 2.55 -15.44
C ARG A 15 -1.69 2.53 -15.44
N GLY A 16 -1.07 2.56 -16.63
CA GLY A 16 0.39 2.60 -16.74
C GLY A 16 0.98 3.87 -16.14
N PHE A 17 0.31 5.01 -16.33
CA PHE A 17 0.69 6.29 -15.74
C PHE A 17 0.69 6.24 -14.20
N LEU A 18 -0.38 5.71 -13.60
CA LEU A 18 -0.47 5.53 -12.15
C LEU A 18 0.58 4.54 -11.62
N VAL A 19 0.89 3.48 -12.36
CA VAL A 19 1.99 2.57 -12.00
C VAL A 19 3.32 3.30 -11.98
N GLY A 20 3.61 4.14 -12.98
CA GLY A 20 4.83 4.95 -12.99
C GLY A 20 4.91 5.91 -11.81
N ILE A 21 3.80 6.60 -11.47
CA ILE A 21 3.71 7.46 -10.29
C ILE A 21 3.97 6.66 -9.00
N LEU A 22 3.41 5.45 -8.87
CA LEU A 22 3.61 4.61 -7.70
C LEU A 22 5.06 4.15 -7.56
N ILE A 23 5.74 3.87 -8.68
CA ILE A 23 7.16 3.54 -8.69
C ILE A 23 7.97 4.74 -8.20
N THR A 24 7.74 5.94 -8.75
CA THR A 24 8.47 7.13 -8.32
C THR A 24 8.18 7.48 -6.86
N ALA A 25 6.91 7.40 -6.43
CA ALA A 25 6.55 7.59 -5.03
C ALA A 25 7.22 6.57 -4.09
N SER A 26 7.39 5.32 -4.54
CA SER A 26 8.14 4.30 -3.79
C SER A 26 9.62 4.62 -3.72
N LEU A 27 10.23 5.12 -4.80
CA LEU A 27 11.63 5.57 -4.79
C LEU A 27 11.81 6.79 -3.88
N THR A 28 10.90 7.76 -3.92
CA THR A 28 10.86 8.89 -3.00
C THR A 28 10.76 8.39 -1.55
N ALA A 29 9.82 7.49 -1.24
CA ALA A 29 9.68 6.88 0.09
C ALA A 29 10.97 6.16 0.54
N ILE A 30 11.55 5.32 -0.32
CA ILE A 30 12.78 4.57 -0.03
C ILE A 30 13.96 5.52 0.19
N SER A 31 14.02 6.65 -0.53
CA SER A 31 15.09 7.63 -0.39
C SER A 31 15.26 8.12 1.05
N TYR A 32 14.19 8.10 1.85
CA TYR A 32 14.24 8.43 3.27
C TYR A 32 15.29 7.60 4.02
N PHE A 33 15.33 6.28 3.78
CA PHE A 33 16.26 5.37 4.47
C PHE A 33 17.72 5.55 4.04
N PHE A 34 17.96 6.19 2.89
CA PHE A 34 19.30 6.47 2.38
C PHE A 34 19.77 7.89 2.67
N ARG A 35 18.85 8.86 2.74
CA ARG A 35 19.14 10.28 2.96
C ARG A 35 19.06 10.70 4.43
N SER A 36 18.30 9.98 5.25
CA SER A 36 18.16 10.28 6.68
C SER A 36 19.21 9.54 7.51
N ASP A 37 19.67 10.16 8.61
CA ASP A 37 20.74 9.59 9.44
C ASP A 37 20.31 8.28 10.12
N ARG A 38 19.03 8.16 10.54
CA ARG A 38 18.44 6.95 11.13
C ARG A 38 16.93 6.87 10.94
N GLY A 39 16.42 5.66 10.66
CA GLY A 39 14.97 5.40 10.56
C GLY A 39 14.20 5.42 11.89
N GLY A 40 14.89 5.39 13.03
CA GLY A 40 14.28 5.47 14.37
C GLY A 40 13.51 6.77 14.63
N ASN A 41 13.75 7.79 13.81
CA ASN A 41 13.04 9.05 13.86
C ASN A 41 11.53 8.90 13.62
N LEU A 42 11.11 7.98 12.74
CA LEU A 42 9.70 7.74 12.43
C LEU A 42 8.89 7.23 13.63
N VAL A 43 9.56 6.57 14.57
CA VAL A 43 8.96 6.03 15.80
C VAL A 43 9.33 6.84 17.04
N GLY A 44 9.93 8.02 16.87
CA GLY A 44 10.21 8.97 17.94
C GLY A 44 11.39 8.60 18.85
N THR A 45 12.25 7.63 18.45
CA THR A 45 13.36 7.17 19.29
C THR A 45 14.65 7.98 19.12
N THR A 46 14.79 8.75 18.03
CA THR A 46 16.01 9.53 17.74
C THR A 46 15.75 10.96 17.24
N PRO A 47 14.88 11.76 17.92
CA PRO A 47 14.22 12.95 17.37
C PRO A 47 15.13 14.07 16.83
N ASN A 48 16.42 14.07 17.18
CA ASN A 48 17.38 15.12 16.81
C ASN A 48 18.21 14.80 15.56
N ASN A 49 17.98 13.65 14.95
CA ASN A 49 18.71 13.24 13.75
C ASN A 49 18.13 13.91 12.50
N ARG A 50 18.98 14.18 11.50
CA ARG A 50 18.53 14.73 10.22
C ARG A 50 17.63 13.72 9.52
N GLU A 51 16.52 14.21 8.98
CA GLU A 51 15.61 13.48 8.12
C GLU A 51 15.57 14.18 6.77
N ALA A 52 15.59 13.42 5.69
CA ALA A 52 15.46 13.97 4.36
C ALA A 52 14.74 12.97 3.45
N LEU A 53 13.96 13.50 2.52
CA LEU A 53 13.16 12.73 1.57
C LEU A 53 13.23 13.41 0.20
N GLY A 54 13.28 12.63 -0.86
CA GLY A 54 13.13 13.14 -2.21
C GLY A 54 13.81 12.29 -3.28
N PHE A 55 13.15 12.16 -4.43
CA PHE A 55 13.72 11.48 -5.58
C PHE A 55 13.10 11.99 -6.89
N PRO A 56 13.93 12.42 -7.87
CA PRO A 56 15.39 12.32 -7.88
C PRO A 56 16.10 13.38 -7.01
N VAL A 57 15.45 14.49 -6.68
CA VAL A 57 16.05 15.60 -5.91
C VAL A 57 15.51 15.58 -4.48
N GLU A 58 16.24 16.16 -3.53
CA GLU A 58 15.76 16.32 -2.16
C GLU A 58 14.59 17.31 -2.13
N LEU A 59 13.39 16.86 -1.74
CA LEU A 59 12.20 17.71 -1.69
C LEU A 59 11.93 18.24 -0.28
N TRP A 60 12.36 17.51 0.74
CA TRP A 60 12.10 17.83 2.14
C TRP A 60 13.28 17.42 3.02
N GLU A 61 13.62 18.29 3.98
CA GLU A 61 14.66 18.08 4.99
C GLU A 61 14.16 18.60 6.35
N SER A 62 14.35 17.83 7.43
CA SER A 62 14.05 18.27 8.79
C SER A 62 15.15 19.19 9.33
N GLY A 63 14.76 20.20 10.13
CA GLY A 63 15.72 21.10 10.77
C GLY A 63 16.32 22.15 9.83
N ASN A 64 15.69 22.43 8.68
CA ASN A 64 16.13 23.53 7.80
C ASN A 64 16.02 24.90 8.50
N THR A 65 16.63 25.93 7.90
CA THR A 65 16.74 27.30 8.45
C THR A 65 15.40 27.96 8.80
N TYR A 66 14.27 27.41 8.33
CA TYR A 66 12.91 27.88 8.55
C TYR A 66 12.14 27.12 9.65
N GLY A 67 12.80 26.20 10.38
CA GLY A 67 12.29 25.66 11.64
C GLY A 67 11.02 24.80 11.53
N GLY A 68 10.68 24.29 10.35
CA GLY A 68 9.48 23.47 10.12
C GLY A 68 9.61 22.51 8.94
N TYR A 69 8.59 21.66 8.76
CA TYR A 69 8.46 20.70 7.64
C TYR A 69 8.22 21.40 6.29
N PHE A 70 9.07 22.33 5.90
CA PHE A 70 8.94 23.05 4.64
C PHE A 70 9.48 22.21 3.48
N VAL A 71 8.67 22.11 2.43
CA VAL A 71 9.02 21.45 1.17
C VAL A 71 9.64 22.49 0.24
N ASP A 72 10.77 22.18 -0.38
CA ASP A 72 11.33 23.00 -1.45
C ASP A 72 10.41 22.87 -2.68
N TYR A 73 9.72 23.97 -3.04
CA TYR A 73 8.80 23.99 -4.17
C TYR A 73 9.46 23.70 -5.51
N LEU A 74 10.72 24.09 -5.68
CA LEU A 74 11.45 23.82 -6.92
C LEU A 74 11.78 22.34 -7.01
N ALA A 75 12.28 21.74 -5.92
CA ALA A 75 12.53 20.31 -5.86
C ALA A 75 11.24 19.50 -6.00
N LEU A 76 10.13 19.93 -5.39
CA LEU A 76 8.81 19.33 -5.56
C LEU A 76 8.37 19.36 -7.03
N LEU A 77 8.60 20.47 -7.74
CA LEU A 77 8.28 20.58 -9.16
C LEU A 77 9.14 19.63 -10.00
N ILE A 78 10.43 19.50 -9.69
CA ILE A 78 11.35 18.58 -10.37
C ILE A 78 10.91 17.12 -10.14
N ASP A 79 10.62 16.74 -8.90
CA ASP A 79 10.16 15.40 -8.54
C ASP A 79 8.79 15.09 -9.18
N ALA A 80 7.88 16.07 -9.21
CA ALA A 80 6.58 15.94 -9.88
C ALA A 80 6.73 15.80 -11.40
N ALA A 81 7.62 16.58 -12.03
CA ALA A 81 7.91 16.48 -13.45
C ALA A 81 8.55 15.12 -13.78
N PHE A 82 9.49 14.65 -12.96
CA PHE A 82 10.08 13.34 -13.10
C PHE A 82 9.04 12.22 -12.99
N ALA A 83 8.16 12.28 -11.97
CA ALA A 83 7.05 11.36 -11.81
C ALA A 83 6.10 11.35 -13.01
N ALA A 84 5.80 12.53 -13.57
CA ALA A 84 4.98 12.65 -14.78
C ALA A 84 5.66 12.03 -16.00
N VAL A 85 6.97 12.20 -16.18
CA VAL A 85 7.75 11.59 -17.27
C VAL A 85 7.78 10.07 -17.15
N VAL A 86 8.10 9.54 -15.96
CA VAL A 86 8.09 8.09 -15.71
C VAL A 86 6.68 7.52 -15.89
N GLY A 87 5.67 8.20 -15.35
CA GLY A 87 4.26 7.89 -15.57
C GLY A 87 3.92 7.82 -17.05
N ALA A 88 4.27 8.84 -17.83
CA ALA A 88 3.99 8.88 -19.26
C ALA A 88 4.69 7.73 -20.00
N ALA A 89 5.95 7.44 -19.68
CA ALA A 89 6.68 6.32 -20.25
C ALA A 89 6.00 4.97 -19.95
N CYS A 90 5.60 4.73 -18.70
CA CYS A 90 4.85 3.54 -18.31
C CYS A 90 3.48 3.47 -18.99
N GLY A 91 2.76 4.59 -19.09
CA GLY A 91 1.47 4.68 -19.78
C GLY A 91 1.58 4.38 -21.28
N LEU A 92 2.61 4.87 -21.95
CA LEU A 92 2.89 4.55 -23.35
C LEU A 92 3.28 3.06 -23.51
N PHE A 93 4.05 2.52 -22.57
CA PHE A 93 4.42 1.12 -22.56
C PHE A 93 3.20 0.20 -22.40
N THR A 94 2.28 0.50 -21.49
CA THR A 94 1.04 -0.27 -21.31
C THR A 94 0.12 -0.14 -22.52
N LEU A 95 0.02 1.04 -23.12
CA LEU A 95 -0.72 1.25 -24.37
C LEU A 95 -0.21 0.36 -25.50
N ARG A 96 1.13 0.30 -25.68
CA ARG A 96 1.76 -0.53 -26.71
C ARG A 96 1.44 -2.01 -26.53
N HIS A 97 1.32 -2.48 -25.29
CA HIS A 97 1.07 -3.88 -24.95
C HIS A 97 -0.40 -4.17 -24.58
N ARG A 98 -1.32 -3.23 -24.82
CA ARG A 98 -2.72 -3.31 -24.36
C ARG A 98 -3.44 -4.59 -24.76
N VAL A 99 -3.19 -5.12 -25.96
CA VAL A 99 -3.87 -6.34 -26.45
C VAL A 99 -3.48 -7.55 -25.60
N ARG A 100 -2.19 -7.70 -25.31
CA ARG A 100 -1.68 -8.78 -24.46
C ARG A 100 -2.16 -8.62 -23.03
N LEU A 101 -2.14 -7.40 -22.50
CA LEU A 101 -2.58 -7.09 -21.14
C LEU A 101 -4.09 -7.31 -20.96
N THR A 102 -4.91 -6.92 -21.94
CA THR A 102 -6.36 -7.20 -21.94
C THR A 102 -6.63 -8.69 -21.90
N ARG A 103 -5.97 -9.48 -22.75
CA ARG A 103 -6.12 -10.95 -22.75
C ARG A 103 -5.79 -11.53 -21.37
N MET A 104 -4.65 -11.12 -20.78
CA MET A 104 -4.24 -11.57 -19.44
C MET A 104 -5.27 -11.22 -18.35
N VAL A 105 -5.86 -10.03 -18.40
CA VAL A 105 -6.89 -9.60 -17.43
C VAL A 105 -8.17 -10.40 -17.61
N GLU A 106 -8.64 -10.57 -18.85
CA GLU A 106 -9.86 -11.34 -19.14
C GLU A 106 -9.73 -12.81 -18.69
N GLU A 107 -8.59 -13.43 -18.95
CA GLU A 107 -8.31 -14.80 -18.50
C GLU A 107 -8.22 -14.90 -16.97
N LEU A 108 -7.65 -13.90 -16.30
CA LEU A 108 -7.60 -13.83 -14.84
C LEU A 108 -9.02 -13.67 -14.25
N GLU A 109 -9.85 -12.83 -14.85
CA GLU A 109 -11.25 -12.69 -14.46
C GLU A 109 -11.98 -14.02 -14.61
N GLN A 110 -11.81 -14.72 -15.74
CA GLN A 110 -12.43 -16.03 -15.97
C GLN A 110 -11.96 -17.09 -14.96
N ALA A 111 -10.67 -17.14 -14.65
CA ALA A 111 -10.11 -18.05 -13.64
C ALA A 111 -10.66 -17.76 -12.23
N THR A 112 -10.93 -16.48 -11.93
CA THR A 112 -11.45 -16.04 -10.63
C THR A 112 -12.98 -16.11 -10.55
N ALA A 113 -13.68 -16.09 -11.69
CA ALA A 113 -15.13 -16.08 -11.79
C ALA A 113 -15.80 -17.41 -11.45
N ARG A 114 -15.07 -18.44 -10.97
CA ARG A 114 -15.72 -19.65 -10.41
C ARG A 114 -16.61 -19.24 -9.24
N PRO A 115 -17.94 -19.37 -9.36
CA PRO A 115 -18.84 -18.89 -8.33
C PRO A 115 -18.80 -19.85 -7.15
N VAL A 116 -18.05 -19.52 -6.11
CA VAL A 116 -18.38 -20.00 -4.78
C VAL A 116 -19.45 -19.07 -4.23
N GLN A 117 -20.67 -19.20 -4.74
CA GLN A 117 -21.88 -18.66 -4.12
C GLN A 117 -22.14 -19.44 -2.83
N ARG A 118 -21.27 -19.25 -1.83
CA ARG A 118 -21.65 -19.49 -0.45
C ARG A 118 -21.98 -18.12 0.11
N SER A 119 -23.26 -17.87 0.32
CA SER A 119 -23.67 -16.75 1.18
C SER A 119 -22.94 -16.94 2.50
N LEU A 120 -22.04 -16.02 2.85
CA LEU A 120 -21.41 -15.98 4.16
C LEU A 120 -22.50 -15.57 5.17
N GLN A 121 -23.36 -16.52 5.53
CA GLN A 121 -24.28 -16.36 6.64
C GLN A 121 -23.48 -16.53 7.92
N PHE A 122 -22.99 -15.42 8.45
CA PHE A 122 -22.43 -15.40 9.79
C PHE A 122 -23.56 -15.64 10.78
N SER A 123 -23.49 -16.75 11.51
CA SER A 123 -24.35 -16.96 12.67
C SER A 123 -24.17 -15.81 13.66
N MET A 124 -25.26 -15.24 14.19
CA MET A 124 -25.20 -14.16 15.20
C MET A 124 -24.30 -14.55 16.38
N ARG A 125 -24.32 -15.82 16.79
CA ARG A 125 -23.43 -16.34 17.86
C ARG A 125 -21.96 -16.28 17.45
N GLY A 126 -21.65 -16.62 16.20
CA GLY A 126 -20.30 -16.53 15.64
C GLY A 126 -19.81 -15.09 15.57
N LEU A 127 -20.67 -14.15 15.15
CA LEU A 127 -20.34 -12.73 15.12
C LEU A 127 -20.05 -12.17 16.53
N LEU A 128 -20.88 -12.52 17.51
CA LEU A 128 -20.70 -12.09 18.90
C LEU A 128 -19.42 -12.68 19.51
N LEU A 129 -19.14 -13.97 19.28
CA LEU A 129 -17.90 -14.61 19.74
C LEU A 129 -16.66 -14.00 19.07
N ALA A 130 -16.71 -13.76 17.76
CA ALA A 130 -15.61 -13.12 17.04
C ALA A 130 -15.37 -11.68 17.53
N THR A 131 -16.44 -10.92 17.76
CA THR A 131 -16.35 -9.55 18.28
C THR A 131 -15.82 -9.54 19.70
N GLY A 132 -16.26 -10.47 20.56
CA GLY A 132 -15.77 -10.61 21.93
C GLY A 132 -14.29 -11.00 21.98
N LEU A 133 -13.87 -11.95 21.14
CA LEU A 133 -12.46 -12.34 21.01
C LEU A 133 -11.61 -11.19 20.47
N ALA A 134 -12.09 -10.48 19.45
CA ALA A 134 -11.42 -9.30 18.92
C ALA A 134 -11.28 -8.20 19.98
N ALA A 135 -12.31 -7.98 20.82
CA ALA A 135 -12.26 -7.02 21.91
C ALA A 135 -11.27 -7.45 23.01
N LEU A 136 -11.21 -8.74 23.37
CA LEU A 136 -10.22 -9.26 24.33
C LEU A 136 -8.80 -9.13 23.80
N VAL A 137 -8.57 -9.46 22.52
CA VAL A 137 -7.27 -9.26 21.88
C VAL A 137 -6.93 -7.77 21.83
N ALA A 138 -7.86 -6.91 21.45
CA ALA A 138 -7.64 -5.46 21.44
C ALA A 138 -7.34 -4.90 22.83
N ALA A 139 -8.02 -5.39 23.87
CA ALA A 139 -7.77 -5.02 25.26
C ALA A 139 -6.40 -5.52 25.74
N GLY A 140 -6.03 -6.77 25.41
CA GLY A 140 -4.72 -7.34 25.74
C GLY A 140 -3.57 -6.63 25.02
N VAL A 141 -3.74 -6.35 23.73
CA VAL A 141 -2.81 -5.55 22.91
C VAL A 141 -2.66 -4.16 23.50
N ARG A 142 -3.77 -3.50 23.84
CA ARG A 142 -3.74 -2.19 24.49
C ARG A 142 -2.95 -2.25 25.79
N TYR A 143 -3.26 -3.17 26.70
CA TYR A 143 -2.64 -3.23 28.02
C TYR A 143 -1.14 -3.60 27.97
N ALA A 144 -0.76 -4.50 27.06
CA ALA A 144 0.62 -4.96 26.94
C ALA A 144 1.52 -3.95 26.19
N LEU A 145 0.94 -3.12 25.33
CA LEU A 145 1.69 -2.33 24.36
C LEU A 145 1.46 -0.81 24.45
N GLU A 146 0.66 -0.34 25.41
CA GLU A 146 0.41 1.09 25.63
C GLU A 146 1.72 1.86 25.80
N GLY A 147 1.88 2.93 25.01
CA GLY A 147 3.04 3.84 25.09
C GLY A 147 4.35 3.31 24.49
N ARG A 148 4.38 2.13 23.87
CA ARG A 148 5.60 1.61 23.22
C ARG A 148 5.70 2.06 21.76
N ALA A 149 6.82 2.70 21.42
CA ALA A 149 7.16 3.08 20.04
C ALA A 149 7.18 1.87 19.08
N GLU A 150 7.46 0.68 19.61
CA GLU A 150 7.44 -0.60 18.89
C GLU A 150 6.09 -0.88 18.21
N VAL A 151 4.97 -0.49 18.83
CA VAL A 151 3.63 -0.70 18.24
C VAL A 151 3.46 0.06 16.95
N LEU A 152 3.90 1.32 16.96
CA LEU A 152 3.83 2.17 15.78
C LEU A 152 4.75 1.61 14.68
N GLY A 153 5.94 1.15 15.04
CA GLY A 153 6.84 0.43 14.12
C GLY A 153 6.20 -0.83 13.53
N MET A 154 5.48 -1.61 14.33
CA MET A 154 4.76 -2.80 13.86
C MET A 154 3.62 -2.45 12.90
N ILE A 155 2.91 -1.34 13.13
CA ILE A 155 1.88 -0.86 12.19
C ILE A 155 2.51 -0.41 10.87
N TYR A 156 3.66 0.25 10.91
CA TYR A 156 4.40 0.62 9.70
C TYR A 156 4.90 -0.59 8.91
N LEU A 157 5.33 -1.64 9.60
CA LEU A 157 5.86 -2.85 8.97
C LEU A 157 4.77 -3.80 8.47
N LEU A 158 3.71 -4.01 9.24
CA LEU A 158 2.71 -5.06 8.98
C LEU A 158 1.41 -4.52 8.39
N GLY A 159 1.17 -3.21 8.44
CA GLY A 159 -0.09 -2.61 8.02
C GLY A 159 -0.53 -2.99 6.61
N PRO A 160 0.30 -2.79 5.57
CA PRO A 160 -0.04 -3.18 4.20
C PRO A 160 -0.29 -4.67 4.05
N TRP A 161 0.51 -5.52 4.72
CA TRP A 161 0.34 -6.97 4.68
C TRP A 161 -0.97 -7.42 5.34
N LEU A 162 -1.36 -6.78 6.44
CA LEU A 162 -2.65 -7.01 7.08
C LEU A 162 -3.81 -6.64 6.15
N LEU A 163 -3.70 -5.49 5.45
CA LEU A 163 -4.71 -5.07 4.47
C LEU A 163 -4.80 -6.05 3.29
N VAL A 164 -3.66 -6.53 2.78
CA VAL A 164 -3.61 -7.58 1.75
C VAL A 164 -4.30 -8.84 2.28
N LEU A 165 -3.94 -9.32 3.47
CA LEU A 165 -4.58 -10.51 4.06
C LEU A 165 -6.09 -10.33 4.20
N ILE A 166 -6.57 -9.20 4.69
CA ILE A 166 -8.01 -8.90 4.81
C ILE A 166 -8.70 -8.92 3.44
N ALA A 167 -8.06 -8.35 2.40
CA ALA A 167 -8.61 -8.34 1.06
C ALA A 167 -8.66 -9.73 0.40
N PHE A 168 -7.74 -10.62 0.77
CA PHE A 168 -7.67 -11.99 0.24
C PHE A 168 -8.34 -13.05 1.11
N LEU A 169 -8.69 -12.73 2.36
CA LEU A 169 -9.38 -13.63 3.30
C LEU A 169 -10.75 -14.11 2.79
N PRO A 170 -11.64 -13.24 2.25
CA PRO A 170 -12.91 -13.70 1.72
C PRO A 170 -12.75 -14.22 0.28
N LEU A 171 -12.54 -15.54 0.18
CA LEU A 171 -12.55 -16.26 -1.10
C LEU A 171 -13.93 -16.14 -1.76
N GLY A 172 -13.98 -15.51 -2.94
CA GLY A 172 -15.21 -15.37 -3.74
C GLY A 172 -15.76 -13.93 -3.86
N LEU A 173 -15.18 -12.93 -3.18
CA LEU A 173 -15.54 -11.52 -3.44
C LEU A 173 -14.96 -11.02 -4.76
N SER A 174 -15.76 -10.22 -5.48
CA SER A 174 -15.31 -9.52 -6.68
C SER A 174 -14.19 -8.53 -6.34
N TRP A 175 -13.34 -8.23 -7.32
CA TRP A 175 -12.25 -7.26 -7.14
C TRP A 175 -12.75 -5.91 -6.59
N GLN A 176 -13.88 -5.41 -7.09
CA GLN A 176 -14.47 -4.16 -6.63
C GLN A 176 -14.90 -4.21 -5.16
N GLN A 177 -15.51 -5.31 -4.72
CA GLN A 177 -15.89 -5.50 -3.32
C GLN A 177 -14.67 -5.49 -2.40
N ARG A 178 -13.55 -6.09 -2.83
CA ARG A 178 -12.30 -6.04 -2.07
C ARG A 178 -11.78 -4.62 -1.94
N VAL A 179 -11.83 -3.82 -3.01
CA VAL A 179 -11.46 -2.39 -2.96
C VAL A 179 -12.36 -1.61 -2.00
N TYR A 180 -13.68 -1.84 -2.03
CA TYR A 180 -14.62 -1.19 -1.10
C TYR A 180 -14.38 -1.54 0.38
N ILE A 181 -13.83 -2.73 0.68
CA ILE A 181 -13.43 -3.11 2.03
C ILE A 181 -12.07 -2.51 2.39
N LEU A 182 -11.13 -2.49 1.44
CA LEU A 182 -9.76 -2.02 1.65
C LEU A 182 -9.69 -0.54 2.01
N ILE A 183 -10.44 0.32 1.30
CA ILE A 183 -10.40 1.78 1.52
C ILE A 183 -10.75 2.15 2.97
N PRO A 184 -11.91 1.78 3.54
CA PRO A 184 -12.25 2.12 4.92
C PRO A 184 -11.30 1.45 5.92
N MET A 185 -10.86 0.21 5.67
CA MET A 185 -9.90 -0.46 6.56
C MET A 185 -8.54 0.24 6.59
N ALA A 186 -8.05 0.71 5.45
CA ALA A 186 -6.82 1.49 5.37
C ALA A 186 -6.96 2.80 6.16
N LEU A 187 -8.08 3.52 5.98
CA LEU A 187 -8.35 4.76 6.72
C LEU A 187 -8.45 4.52 8.23
N LEU A 188 -9.10 3.45 8.67
CA LEU A 188 -9.18 3.06 10.07
C LEU A 188 -7.79 2.73 10.65
N LEU A 189 -6.95 2.05 9.88
CA LEU A 189 -5.59 1.71 10.30
C LEU A 189 -4.70 2.96 10.39
N MET A 190 -4.85 3.91 9.46
CA MET A 190 -4.18 5.22 9.52
C MET A 190 -4.65 6.03 10.74
N ALA A 191 -5.95 6.05 11.02
CA ALA A 191 -6.50 6.72 12.21
C ALA A 191 -5.97 6.08 13.51
N ALA A 192 -5.91 4.75 13.57
CA ALA A 192 -5.34 4.03 14.71
C ALA A 192 -3.84 4.37 14.90
N ALA A 193 -3.07 4.41 13.81
CA ALA A 193 -1.66 4.81 13.86
C ALA A 193 -1.49 6.24 14.40
N ALA A 194 -2.33 7.18 13.96
CA ALA A 194 -2.34 8.56 14.45
C ALA A 194 -2.65 8.64 15.95
N VAL A 195 -3.70 7.95 16.40
CA VAL A 195 -4.06 7.89 17.83
C VAL A 195 -2.91 7.32 18.66
N ILE A 196 -2.28 6.24 18.19
CA ILE A 196 -1.13 5.63 18.86
C ILE A 196 0.04 6.63 18.91
N GLY A 197 0.43 7.24 17.78
CA GLY A 197 1.51 8.24 17.74
C GLY A 197 1.32 9.42 18.70
N MET A 198 0.08 9.91 18.84
CA MET A 198 -0.27 10.99 19.78
C MET A 198 -0.24 10.55 21.25
N SER A 199 -0.36 9.25 21.52
CA SER A 199 -0.31 8.67 22.87
C SER A 199 1.09 8.23 23.32
N LEU A 200 2.06 8.18 22.40
CA LEU A 200 3.46 7.87 22.72
C LEU A 200 4.10 8.96 23.58
N ARG A 201 5.17 8.59 24.29
CA ARG A 201 6.04 9.51 25.04
C ARG A 201 7.49 9.30 24.59
N PRO A 202 8.12 10.25 23.88
CA PRO A 202 7.59 11.55 23.45
C PRO A 202 6.45 11.42 22.42
N LYS A 203 5.56 12.42 22.39
CA LYS A 203 4.46 12.46 21.42
C LYS A 203 5.01 12.65 20.03
N ILE A 204 4.46 11.90 19.08
CA ILE A 204 4.80 12.06 17.66
C ILE A 204 3.71 12.90 17.01
N GLU A 205 4.12 13.91 16.25
CA GLU A 205 3.22 14.77 15.50
C GLU A 205 2.47 13.98 14.42
N PHE A 206 1.22 14.36 14.16
CA PHE A 206 0.37 13.69 13.18
C PHE A 206 1.01 13.62 11.79
N ASP A 207 1.63 14.72 11.34
CA ASP A 207 2.30 14.79 10.03
C ASP A 207 3.46 13.79 9.93
N LYS A 208 4.20 13.61 11.03
CA LYS A 208 5.28 12.62 11.11
C LYS A 208 4.75 11.19 11.09
N VAL A 209 3.57 10.94 11.68
CA VAL A 209 2.91 9.64 11.59
C VAL A 209 2.49 9.33 10.15
N LEU A 210 1.89 10.30 9.45
CA LEU A 210 1.52 10.16 8.04
C LEU A 210 2.75 9.96 7.15
N LEU A 211 3.84 10.68 7.42
CA LEU A 211 5.11 10.50 6.74
C LEU A 211 5.64 9.06 6.93
N GLY A 212 5.60 8.53 8.15
CA GLY A 212 5.98 7.15 8.44
C GLY A 212 5.13 6.12 7.70
N ILE A 213 3.81 6.36 7.60
CA ILE A 213 2.89 5.54 6.80
C ILE A 213 3.29 5.62 5.32
N PHE A 214 3.50 6.81 4.76
CA PHE A 214 3.89 6.97 3.37
C PHE A 214 5.20 6.24 3.06
N ILE A 215 6.24 6.44 3.88
CA ILE A 215 7.58 5.86 3.71
C ILE A 215 7.53 4.34 3.77
N CYS A 216 6.79 3.78 4.72
CA CYS A 216 6.78 2.33 4.94
C CYS A 216 5.78 1.63 4.01
N TRP A 217 4.57 2.18 3.85
CA TRP A 217 3.48 1.47 3.18
C TRP A 217 3.54 1.56 1.66
N THR A 218 4.05 2.66 1.10
CA THR A 218 4.10 2.85 -0.36
C THR A 218 5.00 1.81 -1.03
N PRO A 219 6.27 1.62 -0.60
CA PRO A 219 7.13 0.60 -1.19
C PRO A 219 6.61 -0.81 -0.97
N GLN A 220 6.09 -1.12 0.23
CA GLN A 220 5.50 -2.42 0.54
C GLN A 220 4.31 -2.74 -0.38
N SER A 221 3.44 -1.77 -0.63
CA SER A 221 2.28 -1.94 -1.51
C SER A 221 2.70 -2.18 -2.96
N VAL A 222 3.73 -1.48 -3.45
CA VAL A 222 4.29 -1.70 -4.79
C VAL A 222 4.94 -3.08 -4.89
N LEU A 223 5.73 -3.49 -3.90
CA LEU A 223 6.33 -4.82 -3.85
C LEU A 223 5.27 -5.92 -3.81
N ALA A 224 4.21 -5.76 -3.00
CA ALA A 224 3.11 -6.71 -2.95
C ALA A 224 2.38 -6.80 -4.31
N ALA A 225 2.14 -5.67 -4.97
CA ALA A 225 1.51 -5.65 -6.29
C ALA A 225 2.37 -6.32 -7.36
N ILE A 226 3.67 -6.03 -7.40
CA ILE A 226 4.63 -6.67 -8.31
C ILE A 226 4.72 -8.17 -8.02
N GLY A 227 4.91 -8.55 -6.75
CA GLY A 227 5.05 -9.94 -6.34
C GLY A 227 3.81 -10.77 -6.67
N LEU A 228 2.62 -10.25 -6.38
CA LEU A 228 1.36 -10.91 -6.74
C LEU A 228 1.20 -11.06 -8.25
N THR A 229 1.50 -10.00 -9.01
CA THR A 229 1.41 -10.02 -10.48
C THR A 229 2.38 -11.03 -11.08
N ALA A 230 3.64 -11.03 -10.62
CA ALA A 230 4.65 -11.98 -11.05
C ALA A 230 4.25 -13.43 -10.71
N PHE A 231 3.79 -13.67 -9.47
CA PHE A 231 3.33 -14.99 -9.04
C PHE A 231 2.22 -15.54 -9.94
N LEU A 232 1.23 -14.71 -10.29
CA LEU A 232 0.14 -15.11 -11.18
C LEU A 232 0.64 -15.45 -12.59
N ILE A 233 1.59 -14.66 -13.12
CA ILE A 233 2.20 -14.92 -14.44
C ILE A 233 3.01 -16.23 -14.42
N PHE A 234 3.82 -16.46 -13.38
CA PHE A 234 4.62 -17.69 -13.27
C PHE A 234 3.76 -18.94 -13.11
N ARG A 235 2.73 -18.88 -12.26
CA ARG A 235 1.81 -20.02 -12.08
C ARG A 235 1.13 -20.42 -13.39
N ARG A 236 0.80 -19.43 -14.23
CA ARG A 236 0.23 -19.67 -15.55
C ARG A 236 1.25 -20.30 -16.50
N ALA A 237 2.46 -19.74 -16.60
CA ALA A 237 3.49 -20.29 -17.48
C ALA A 237 3.83 -21.75 -17.13
N ALA A 238 3.73 -22.12 -15.85
CA ALA A 238 3.86 -23.50 -15.40
C ALA A 238 2.68 -24.40 -15.83
N SER A 239 1.44 -23.90 -15.76
CA SER A 239 0.24 -24.63 -16.19
C SER A 239 0.23 -24.90 -17.71
N GLU A 240 0.62 -23.92 -18.51
CA GLU A 240 0.69 -24.06 -19.98
C GLU A 240 1.73 -25.12 -20.39
N ARG A 241 2.87 -25.21 -19.68
CA ARG A 241 3.86 -26.28 -19.93
C ARG A 241 3.30 -27.67 -19.63
N SER A 242 2.56 -27.85 -18.54
CA SER A 242 1.97 -29.14 -18.19
C SER A 242 0.91 -29.64 -19.18
N GLU A 243 0.19 -28.73 -19.84
CA GLU A 243 -0.79 -29.10 -20.88
C GLU A 243 -0.13 -29.41 -22.24
N THR A 244 1.10 -28.94 -22.47
CA THR A 244 1.82 -29.21 -23.73
C THR A 244 2.63 -30.52 -23.67
N GLU A 245 2.90 -31.01 -22.45
CA GLU A 245 3.62 -32.28 -22.20
C GLU A 245 2.67 -33.48 -21.99
N ALA A 246 1.36 -33.25 -21.92
CA ALA A 246 0.31 -34.28 -21.79
C ALA A 246 -0.35 -34.58 -23.14
#